data_AF-A0A314YKT0-F1
#
_entry.id   AF-A0A314YKT0-F1
#
_cell.length_a   1.000
_cell.length_b   1.000
_cell.length_c   1.000
_cell.angle_alpha   90.00
_cell.angle_beta   90.00
_cell.angle_gamma   90.00
#
_symmetry.space_group_name_H-M   'P 1'
#
loop_
_entity.id
_entity.type
_entity.pdbx_description
1 polymer ?
#
loop_
_entity_poly.entity_id
_entity_poly.type
_entity_poly.pdbx_seq_one_letter_code
_entity_poly.pdbx_strand_id
1 'polypeptide(L)' 'MYTKWAKRLGYKGRVIEKRPSTNGGIKLATIEFEFEFAYGYLSGETGVHNIISSQNGFALHLDALGTAN' A
#
# COMPACT_ATOMS: atom_id res chain seq x y z
N MET A 1 0.14 -6.10 -0.09
CA MET A 1 1.14 -7.06 0.41
C MET A 1 0.49 -8.12 1.31
N TYR A 2 -0.05 -7.71 2.46
CA TYR A 2 -0.52 -8.62 3.52
C TYR A 2 -1.64 -9.61 3.12
N THR A 3 -2.64 -9.22 2.34
CA THR A 3 -3.69 -10.16 1.90
C THR A 3 -3.16 -11.27 0.98
N LYS A 4 -2.18 -10.95 0.13
CA LYS A 4 -1.49 -11.94 -0.72
C LYS A 4 -0.60 -12.86 0.13
N TRP A 5 0.10 -12.30 1.11
CA TRP A 5 0.90 -13.06 2.06
C TRP A 5 0.05 -14.10 2.81
N ALA A 6 -1.08 -13.69 3.39
CA ALA A 6 -1.99 -14.63 4.06
C ALA A 6 -2.51 -15.71 3.11
N LYS A 7 -2.91 -15.35 1.88
CA LYS A 7 -3.36 -16.33 0.87
C LYS A 7 -2.30 -17.38 0.56
N ARG A 8 -1.01 -17.00 0.52
CA ARG A 8 0.10 -17.93 0.28
C ARG A 8 0.30 -18.92 1.45
N LEU A 9 -0.06 -18.53 2.66
CA LEU A 9 -0.05 -19.39 3.85
C LEU A 9 -1.32 -20.25 3.99
N GLY A 10 -2.25 -20.17 3.04
CA GLY A 10 -3.55 -20.87 3.12
C GLY A 10 -4.60 -20.16 3.96
N TYR A 11 -4.31 -18.96 4.46
CA TYR A 11 -5.21 -18.17 5.30
C TYR A 11 -5.89 -17.02 4.54
N LYS A 12 -6.96 -16.48 5.11
CA LYS A 12 -7.67 -15.32 4.59
C LYS A 12 -7.39 -14.10 5.46
N GLY A 13 -7.02 -12.98 4.84
CA GLY A 13 -7.04 -11.66 5.49
C GLY A 13 -8.37 -10.97 5.21
N ARG A 14 -9.12 -10.63 6.25
CA ARG A 14 -10.41 -9.93 6.14
C ARG A 14 -10.17 -8.42 6.22
N VAL A 15 -10.55 -7.68 5.18
CA VAL A 15 -10.50 -6.21 5.21
C VAL A 15 -11.73 -5.72 5.97
N ILE A 16 -11.51 -5.17 7.16
CA ILE A 16 -12.57 -4.66 8.05
C ILE A 16 -12.90 -3.21 7.69
N GLU A 17 -11.87 -2.45 7.31
CA GLU A 17 -12.01 -1.06 6.93
C GLU A 17 -11.08 -0.70 5.78
N LYS A 18 -11.56 0.14 4.87
CA LYS A 18 -10.78 0.73 3.79
C LYS A 18 -11.28 2.14 3.54
N ARG A 19 -10.43 3.14 3.78
CA ARG A 19 -10.73 4.54 3.48
C ARG A 19 -9.93 4.99 2.26
N PRO A 20 -10.61 5.35 1.15
CA PRO A 20 -9.93 5.90 -0.02
C PRO A 20 -9.33 7.28 0.29
N SER A 21 -8.30 7.65 -0.47
CA SER A 21 -7.74 9.00 -0.47
C SER A 21 -8.25 9.80 -1.67
N THR A 22 -8.41 11.12 -1.52
CA THR A 22 -8.84 12.03 -2.59
C THR A 22 -7.88 12.05 -3.77
N ASN A 23 -6.58 11.94 -3.52
CA ASN A 23 -5.53 12.04 -4.54
C ASN A 23 -5.12 10.65 -5.10
N GLY A 24 -6.00 9.66 -4.94
CA GLY A 24 -5.71 8.27 -5.28
C GLY A 24 -5.03 7.48 -4.15
N GLY A 25 -5.15 6.16 -4.22
CA GLY A 25 -4.65 5.26 -3.18
C GLY A 25 -5.58 5.12 -1.97
N ILE A 26 -5.01 4.64 -0.86
CA ILE A 26 -5.73 4.29 0.38
C ILE A 26 -5.14 5.13 1.52
N LYS A 27 -5.98 5.87 2.24
CA LYS A 27 -5.57 6.68 3.41
C LYS A 27 -5.44 5.82 4.67
N LEU A 28 -6.35 4.85 4.83
CA LEU A 28 -6.36 3.90 5.96
C LEU A 28 -6.89 2.56 5.49
N ALA A 29 -6.31 1.47 5.97
CA ALA A 29 -6.89 0.15 5.86
C ALA A 29 -6.67 -0.63 7.16
N THR A 30 -7.71 -1.34 7.59
CA THR A 30 -7.66 -2.26 8.72
C THR A 30 -7.93 -3.66 8.19
N ILE A 31 -6.97 -4.57 8.41
CA ILE A 31 -7.06 -5.96 7.96
C ILE A 31 -6.92 -6.84 9.18
N GLU A 32 -7.82 -7.79 9.32
CA GLU A 32 -7.85 -8.76 10.39
C GLU A 32 -7.42 -10.13 9.86
N PHE A 33 -6.68 -10.84 10.71
CA PHE A 33 -6.14 -12.16 10.45
C PHE A 33 -6.52 -13.07 11.62
N GLU A 34 -7.26 -14.15 11.33
CA GLU A 34 -7.74 -15.11 12.32
C GLU A 34 -7.07 -16.48 12.04
N PHE A 35 -5.89 -16.69 12.61
CA PHE A 35 -5.18 -17.99 12.57
C PHE A 35 -4.15 -18.12 13.69
N GLU A 36 -3.66 -19.34 13.92
CA GLU A 36 -2.72 -19.64 15.00
C GLU A 36 -1.40 -18.87 14.85
N PHE A 37 -0.94 -18.26 15.95
CA PHE A 37 0.26 -17.42 16.00
C PHE A 37 0.25 -16.18 15.09
N ALA A 38 -0.91 -15.72 14.57
CA ALA A 38 -0.99 -14.59 13.64
C ALA A 38 -0.25 -13.33 14.10
N TYR A 39 -0.39 -12.97 15.38
CA TYR A 39 0.35 -11.83 15.97
C TYR A 39 1.86 -12.03 15.92
N GLY A 40 2.35 -13.23 16.26
CA GLY A 40 3.77 -13.56 16.21
C GLY A 40 4.36 -13.34 14.82
N TYR A 41 3.69 -13.88 13.78
CA TYR A 41 4.09 -13.68 12.39
C TYR A 41 4.13 -12.21 11.94
N LEU A 42 3.19 -11.39 12.41
CA LEU A 42 3.05 -10.00 11.98
C LEU A 42 3.79 -8.99 12.87
N SER A 43 4.25 -9.39 14.06
CA SER A 43 4.88 -8.50 15.03
C SER A 43 6.07 -7.72 14.45
N GLY A 44 6.87 -8.37 13.58
CA GLY A 44 8.01 -7.78 12.88
C GLY A 44 7.66 -6.78 11.76
N GLU A 45 6.39 -6.70 11.37
CA GLU A 45 5.92 -5.79 10.31
C GLU A 45 5.56 -4.39 10.85
N THR A 46 5.60 -4.21 12.18
CA THR A 46 5.28 -2.93 12.83
C THR A 46 6.32 -1.87 12.46
N GLY A 47 5.88 -0.78 11.84
CA GLY A 47 6.75 0.37 11.53
C GLY A 47 6.32 1.13 10.27
N VAL A 48 7.18 2.04 9.83
CA VAL A 48 6.99 2.82 8.59
C VAL A 48 7.75 2.13 7.45
N HIS A 49 7.02 1.72 6.42
CA HIS A 49 7.58 1.07 5.24
C HIS A 49 7.71 2.10 4.12
N ASN A 50 8.95 2.49 3.79
CA ASN A 50 9.21 3.50 2.75
C ASN A 50 9.34 2.83 1.38
N ILE A 51 8.65 3.37 0.37
CA ILE A 51 8.83 2.98 -1.03
C ILE A 51 9.69 4.03 -1.73
N ILE A 52 10.80 3.59 -2.33
CA ILE A 52 11.67 4.43 -3.17
C ILE A 52 11.45 3.97 -4.61
N SER A 53 11.04 4.88 -5.49
CA SER A 53 10.78 4.58 -6.90
C SER A 53 11.23 5.71 -7.81
N SER A 54 11.77 5.38 -8.99
CA SER A 54 12.21 6.34 -10.00
C SER A 54 11.05 6.78 -10.89
N GLN A 55 10.21 7.69 -10.41
CA GLN A 55 9.14 8.30 -11.23
C GLN A 55 9.25 9.83 -11.37
N ASN A 56 10.26 10.46 -10.75
CA ASN A 56 10.32 11.92 -10.64
C ASN A 56 11.10 12.64 -11.77
N GLY A 57 11.46 11.95 -12.86
CA GLY A 57 12.25 12.54 -13.96
C GLY A 57 11.46 12.91 -15.21
N PHE A 58 10.24 12.41 -15.40
CA PHE A 58 9.53 12.54 -16.69
C PHE A 58 8.48 13.67 -16.72
N ALA A 59 7.98 14.12 -15.56
CA ALA A 59 6.94 15.14 -15.51
C ALA A 59 7.45 16.58 -15.72
N LEU A 60 8.75 16.84 -15.57
CA LEU A 60 9.30 18.20 -15.66
C LEU A 60 9.65 18.66 -17.10
N HIS A 61 9.47 17.82 -18.12
CA HIS A 61 9.80 18.20 -19.50
C HIS A 61 8.57 18.60 -20.36
N LEU A 62 7.34 18.21 -19.98
CA LEU A 62 6.15 18.55 -20.77
C LEU A 62 5.57 19.93 -20.47
N ASP A 63 5.76 20.46 -19.25
CA ASP A 63 5.22 21.77 -18.86
C ASP A 63 6.03 22.95 -19.46
N ALA A 64 7.25 22.70 -19.94
CA ALA A 64 8.11 23.73 -20.52
C ALA A 64 7.85 24.03 -22.02
N LEU A 65 6.98 23.25 -22.69
CA LEU A 65 6.71 23.38 -24.13
C LEU A 65 5.26 23.77 -24.45
N GLY A 66 4.43 24.07 -23.44
CA GLY A 66 2.97 24.20 -23.58
C GLY A 66 2.36 25.61 -23.53
N THR A 67 3.13 26.67 -23.29
CA THR A 67 2.60 28.06 -23.29
C THR A 67 3.23 28.88 -24.42
N ALA A 68 2.95 28.49 -25.65
CA ALA A 68 3.18 29.31 -26.83
C ALA A 68 1.98 29.15 -27.79
N ASN A 69 0.86 29.75 -27.41
CA ASN A 69 -0.13 30.29 -28.34
C ASN A 69 -1.01 31.32 -27.62
#